data_AF-A0A401P6C9-F1
#
_entry.id   AF-A0A401P6C9-F1
#
_cell.length_a   1.000
_cell.length_b   1.000
_cell.length_c   1.000
_cell.angle_alpha   90.00
_cell.angle_beta   90.00
_cell.angle_gamma   90.00
#
_symmetry.space_group_name_H-M   'P 1'
#
loop_
_entity.id
_entity.type
_entity.pdbx_description
1 polymer ?
#
loop_
_entity_poly.entity_id
_entity_poly.type
_entity_poly.pdbx_seq_one_letter_code
_entity_poly.pdbx_strand_id
1 'polypeptide(L)'
;MFYKFNGITQRLSGGAGPAAYCPQGLKPLVSTETPPLIFATPIKSVSELEGGVHFLGRNKVPDFQQIFQKPDGLPVHLKRGVPDRLLYRTTMALTIGGAIYCLVALFMAAQPKKQH
;
A
#
# COMPACT_ATOMS: atom_id res chain seq x y z
N MET A 1 51.56 -3.34 10.39
CA MET A 1 51.61 -3.53 8.93
C MET A 1 50.19 -3.69 8.42
N PHE A 2 49.81 -3.02 7.35
CA PHE A 2 48.46 -3.10 6.78
C PHE A 2 48.48 -3.95 5.50
N TYR A 3 47.47 -4.80 5.34
CA TYR A 3 47.38 -5.73 4.22
C TYR A 3 46.09 -5.49 3.44
N LYS A 4 46.17 -5.63 2.12
CA LYS A 4 45.05 -5.53 1.19
C LYS A 4 44.91 -6.84 0.43
N PHE A 5 43.71 -7.37 0.36
CA PHE A 5 43.42 -8.57 -0.43
C PHE A 5 43.26 -8.20 -1.90
N ASN A 6 44.00 -8.86 -2.79
CA ASN A 6 43.87 -8.69 -4.23
C ASN A 6 42.98 -9.80 -4.81
N GLY A 7 41.78 -9.43 -5.27
CA GLY A 7 40.80 -10.39 -5.78
C GLY A 7 41.22 -11.11 -7.08
N ILE A 8 42.15 -10.54 -7.84
CA ILE A 8 42.62 -11.12 -9.11
C ILE A 8 43.67 -12.19 -8.84
N THR A 9 44.63 -11.92 -7.96
CA THR A 9 45.71 -12.86 -7.64
C THR A 9 45.41 -13.74 -6.43
N GLN A 10 44.31 -13.49 -5.71
CA GLN A 10 43.90 -14.20 -4.49
C GLN A 10 44.98 -14.21 -3.39
N ARG A 11 45.87 -13.21 -3.37
CA ARG A 11 46.93 -13.07 -2.35
C ARG A 11 46.80 -11.75 -1.60
N LEU A 12 47.31 -11.76 -0.36
CA LEU A 12 47.44 -10.57 0.48
C LEU A 12 48.69 -9.80 0.07
N SER A 13 48.54 -8.54 -0.32
CA SER A 13 49.64 -7.61 -0.59
C SER A 13 49.74 -6.53 0.50
N GLY A 14 50.92 -5.95 0.69
CA GLY A 14 51.09 -4.80 1.60
C GLY A 14 50.31 -3.59 1.09
N GLY A 15 49.56 -2.92 1.96
CA GLY A 15 48.72 -1.77 1.63
C GLY A 15 48.89 -0.60 2.61
N ALA A 16 48.35 0.57 2.24
CA ALA A 16 48.25 1.72 3.15
C ALA A 16 47.05 1.55 4.10
N GLY A 17 47.15 2.08 5.33
CA GLY A 17 46.11 1.97 6.37
C GLY A 17 44.66 2.17 5.91
N PRO A 18 44.30 3.26 5.20
CA PRO A 18 42.92 3.48 4.78
C PRO A 18 42.46 2.52 3.66
N ALA A 19 43.39 1.96 2.90
CA ALA A 19 43.09 1.02 1.82
C ALA A 19 42.88 -0.43 2.30
N ALA A 20 43.19 -0.74 3.57
CA ALA A 20 42.96 -2.05 4.16
C ALA A 20 41.48 -2.30 4.52
N TYR A 21 40.72 -1.22 4.74
CA TYR A 21 39.31 -1.29 5.16
C TYR A 21 38.31 -0.99 4.02
N CYS A 22 38.79 -0.67 2.81
CA CYS A 22 37.93 -0.41 1.65
C CYS A 22 37.97 -1.59 0.65
N PRO A 23 36.85 -2.30 0.41
CA PRO A 23 36.82 -3.41 -0.55
C PRO A 23 37.08 -2.94 -1.99
N GLN A 24 37.81 -3.73 -2.76
CA GLN A 24 38.08 -3.44 -4.18
C GLN A 24 36.77 -3.40 -4.98
N GLY A 25 36.52 -2.30 -5.68
CA GLY A 25 35.35 -2.13 -6.57
C GLY A 25 34.19 -1.35 -5.98
N LEU A 26 34.22 -1.02 -4.69
CA LEU A 26 33.20 -0.17 -4.05
C LEU A 26 33.83 1.19 -3.71
N LYS A 27 33.45 2.22 -4.48
CA LYS A 27 33.78 3.61 -4.14
C LYS A 27 32.84 4.04 -3.00
N PRO A 28 33.34 4.59 -1.89
CA PRO A 28 32.49 5.16 -0.86
C PRO A 28 31.50 6.15 -1.49
N LEU A 29 30.21 5.90 -1.29
CA LEU A 29 29.15 6.78 -1.77
C LEU A 29 29.27 8.10 -1.02
N VAL A 30 29.86 9.11 -1.65
CA VAL A 30 29.82 10.49 -1.18
C VAL A 30 28.40 11.01 -1.43
N SER A 31 27.48 10.65 -0.54
CA SER A 31 26.37 11.50 -0.11
C SER A 31 25.65 10.81 1.04
N THR A 32 25.90 11.27 2.26
CA THR A 32 24.98 11.06 3.39
C THR A 32 23.85 12.05 3.23
N GLU A 33 22.92 11.74 2.33
CA GLU A 33 21.59 12.31 2.39
C GLU A 33 20.63 11.13 2.46
N THR A 34 19.92 11.02 3.58
CA THR A 34 18.88 10.01 3.75
C THR A 34 17.90 10.17 2.61
N PRO A 35 17.69 9.16 1.74
CA PRO A 35 16.74 9.30 0.65
C PRO A 35 15.37 9.60 1.28
N PRO A 36 14.66 10.66 0.85
CA PRO A 36 13.33 10.89 1.34
C PRO A 36 12.49 9.68 0.94
N LEU A 37 11.87 9.03 1.94
CA LEU A 37 10.92 7.94 1.76
C LEU A 37 9.71 8.47 0.99
N ILE A 38 9.83 8.51 -0.34
CA ILE A 38 8.77 8.91 -1.22
C ILE A 38 8.49 7.70 -2.10
N PHE A 39 7.42 7.01 -1.76
CA PHE A 39 6.79 5.88 -2.43
C PHE A 39 6.44 6.15 -3.92
N ALA A 40 6.92 7.25 -4.51
CA ALA A 40 6.47 7.80 -5.78
C ALA A 40 7.60 8.30 -6.70
N THR A 41 8.86 7.86 -6.56
CA THR A 41 9.84 8.06 -7.63
C THR A 41 9.73 6.93 -8.65
N PRO A 42 9.22 7.15 -9.87
CA PRO A 42 9.38 6.18 -10.95
C PRO A 42 10.88 6.06 -11.27
N ILE A 43 11.44 4.88 -11.08
CA ILE A 43 12.80 4.56 -11.55
C ILE A 43 12.71 4.34 -13.07
N LYS A 44 12.47 5.38 -13.85
CA LYS A 44 12.83 5.37 -15.27
C LYS A 44 12.94 6.79 -15.81
N SER A 45 14.17 7.09 -16.23
CA SER A 45 14.57 8.26 -16.99
C SER A 45 13.61 8.59 -18.11
N VAL A 46 13.22 9.87 -18.14
CA VAL A 46 12.60 10.57 -19.27
C VAL A 46 13.44 10.33 -20.52
N SER A 47 12.92 9.58 -21.49
CA SER A 47 13.14 9.84 -22.93
C SER A 47 12.28 8.98 -23.88
N GLU A 48 11.56 7.94 -23.42
CA GLU A 48 10.92 6.98 -24.36
C GLU A 48 9.56 6.43 -23.91
N LEU A 49 8.70 7.26 -23.32
CA LEU A 49 7.34 6.83 -22.97
C LEU A 49 6.29 7.91 -23.26
N GLU A 50 6.34 8.53 -24.44
CA GLU A 50 5.22 9.37 -24.89
C GLU A 50 4.03 8.53 -25.41
N GLY A 51 4.26 7.27 -25.79
CA GLY A 51 3.22 6.38 -26.35
C GLY A 51 2.55 5.39 -25.37
N GLY A 52 3.12 5.16 -24.19
CA GLY A 52 2.71 4.05 -23.30
C GLY A 52 1.89 4.41 -22.06
N VAL A 53 1.82 5.69 -21.68
CA VAL A 53 1.18 6.15 -20.43
C VAL A 53 -0.32 6.40 -20.55
N HIS A 54 -0.86 6.54 -21.76
CA HIS A 54 -2.29 6.79 -21.95
C HIS A 54 -3.17 5.54 -21.80
N PHE A 55 -2.59 4.34 -21.79
CA PHE A 55 -3.36 3.09 -21.76
C PHE A 55 -3.77 2.63 -20.35
N LEU A 56 -3.12 3.15 -19.30
CA LEU A 56 -3.29 2.66 -17.91
C LEU A 56 -4.05 3.63 -16.98
N GLY A 57 -4.52 4.77 -17.50
CA GLY A 57 -5.23 5.77 -16.70
C GLY A 57 -4.36 6.49 -15.66
N ARG A 58 -4.77 7.69 -15.24
CA ARG A 58 -4.03 8.47 -14.24
C ARG A 58 -4.11 7.79 -12.87
N ASN A 59 -2.95 7.65 -12.20
CA ASN A 59 -2.88 7.12 -10.85
C ASN A 59 -3.66 8.01 -9.85
N LYS A 60 -4.65 7.42 -9.17
CA LYS A 60 -5.48 8.07 -8.14
C LYS A 60 -5.16 7.62 -6.71
N VAL A 61 -4.18 6.73 -6.54
CA VAL A 61 -3.79 6.21 -5.22
C VAL A 61 -3.38 7.34 -4.26
N PRO A 62 -2.59 8.35 -4.66
CA PRO A 62 -2.25 9.45 -3.76
C PRO A 62 -3.47 10.23 -3.27
N ASP A 63 -4.47 10.45 -4.14
CA ASP A 63 -5.70 11.16 -3.78
C ASP A 63 -6.49 10.38 -2.72
N PHE A 64 -6.62 9.06 -2.91
CA PHE A 64 -7.29 8.21 -1.92
C PHE A 64 -6.50 8.09 -0.62
N GLN A 65 -5.17 8.00 -0.67
CA GLN A 65 -4.32 8.00 0.53
C GLN A 65 -4.56 9.26 1.38
N GLN A 66 -4.64 10.44 0.76
CA GLN A 66 -4.96 11.68 1.47
C GLN A 66 -6.33 11.61 2.16
N ILE A 67 -7.36 11.10 1.47
CA ILE A 67 -8.71 10.99 2.04
C ILE A 67 -8.74 10.02 3.23
N PHE A 68 -8.13 8.85 3.10
CA PHE A 68 -8.21 7.80 4.12
C PHE A 68 -7.24 8.02 5.30
N GLN A 69 -6.13 8.73 5.10
CA GLN A 69 -5.15 9.02 6.15
C GLN A 69 -5.43 10.34 6.90
N LYS A 70 -6.38 11.17 6.45
CA LYS A 70 -6.73 12.42 7.12
C LYS A 70 -7.14 12.20 8.60
N PRO A 71 -6.59 12.93 9.57
CA PRO A 71 -6.80 12.68 11.01
C PRO A 71 -8.13 13.27 11.53
N ASP A 72 -9.25 12.95 10.87
CA ASP A 72 -10.58 13.47 11.21
C ASP A 72 -11.32 12.65 12.29
N GLY A 73 -10.72 11.58 12.82
CA GLY A 73 -11.36 10.68 13.78
C GLY A 73 -12.52 9.83 13.24
N LEU A 74 -12.89 9.97 11.96
CA LEU A 74 -13.93 9.13 11.34
C LEU A 74 -13.44 7.68 11.15
N PRO A 75 -14.32 6.69 11.43
CA PRO A 75 -14.01 5.29 11.16
C PRO A 75 -13.92 5.03 9.65
N VAL A 76 -13.15 4.01 9.28
CA VAL A 76 -12.83 3.69 7.87
C VAL A 76 -14.07 3.48 6.98
N HIS A 77 -15.15 2.92 7.53
CA HIS A 77 -16.38 2.63 6.78
C HIS A 77 -17.29 3.85 6.53
N LEU A 78 -16.92 5.03 7.05
CA LEU A 78 -17.62 6.31 6.78
C LEU A 78 -16.68 7.37 6.20
N LYS A 79 -15.46 6.97 5.82
CA LYS A 79 -14.34 7.88 5.54
C LYS A 79 -14.53 8.67 4.26
N ARG A 80 -15.28 8.14 3.30
CA ARG A 80 -15.62 8.80 2.02
C ARG A 80 -16.82 9.74 2.15
N GLY A 81 -17.42 9.86 3.33
CA GLY A 81 -18.44 10.86 3.63
C GLY A 81 -19.87 10.41 3.28
N VAL A 82 -20.56 11.22 2.47
CA VAL A 82 -21.98 11.05 2.13
C VAL A 82 -22.33 9.68 1.51
N PRO A 83 -21.61 9.16 0.48
CA PRO A 83 -21.97 7.88 -0.11
C PRO A 83 -21.91 6.73 0.89
N ASP A 84 -20.87 6.72 1.74
CA ASP A 84 -20.70 5.70 2.78
C ASP A 84 -21.82 5.75 3.82
N ARG A 85 -22.21 6.95 4.25
CA ARG A 85 -23.31 7.15 5.21
C ARG A 85 -24.66 6.72 4.65
N LEU A 86 -24.93 7.06 3.39
CA LEU A 86 -26.17 6.67 2.73
C LEU A 86 -26.24 5.15 2.61
N LEU A 87 -25.17 4.53 2.11
CA LEU A 87 -25.08 3.08 1.97
C LEU A 87 -25.22 2.36 3.31
N TYR A 88 -24.53 2.84 4.35
CA TYR A 88 -24.66 2.28 5.69
C TYR A 88 -26.10 2.31 6.21
N ARG A 89 -26.78 3.46 6.09
CA ARG A 89 -28.16 3.63 6.57
C ARG A 89 -29.15 2.75 5.81
N THR A 90 -29.03 2.67 4.49
CA THR A 90 -29.94 1.85 3.68
C THR A 90 -29.72 0.37 3.93
N THR A 91 -28.47 -0.09 4.03
CA THR A 91 -28.15 -1.48 4.37
C THR A 91 -28.66 -1.82 5.77
N MET A 92 -28.46 -0.95 6.76
CA MET A 92 -28.96 -1.17 8.13
C MET A 92 -30.49 -1.24 8.17
N ALA A 93 -31.18 -0.36 7.44
CA ALA A 93 -32.64 -0.38 7.34
C ALA A 93 -33.14 -1.68 6.68
N LEU A 94 -32.47 -2.12 5.60
CA LEU A 94 -32.81 -3.36 4.91
C LEU A 94 -32.57 -4.60 5.79
N THR A 95 -31.47 -4.66 6.55
CA THR A 95 -31.17 -5.81 7.41
C THR A 95 -32.13 -5.89 8.59
N ILE A 96 -32.45 -4.76 9.22
CA ILE A 96 -33.45 -4.71 10.29
C ILE A 96 -34.83 -5.11 9.75
N GLY A 97 -35.25 -4.53 8.61
CA GLY A 97 -36.51 -4.87 7.96
C GLY A 97 -36.58 -6.35 7.57
N GLY A 98 -35.50 -6.89 7.00
CA GLY A 98 -35.37 -8.29 6.63
C GLY A 98 -35.43 -9.22 7.84
N ALA A 99 -34.78 -8.87 8.96
CA ALA A 99 -34.85 -9.65 10.19
C ALA A 99 -36.29 -9.70 10.74
N ILE A 100 -37.00 -8.56 10.76
CA ILE A 100 -38.41 -8.51 11.19
C ILE A 100 -39.27 -9.36 10.26
N TYR A 101 -39.07 -9.25 8.95
CA TYR A 101 -39.80 -10.06 7.97
C TYR A 101 -39.57 -11.56 8.19
N CYS A 102 -38.32 -11.98 8.41
CA CYS A 102 -37.99 -13.37 8.71
C CYS A 102 -38.69 -13.87 9.98
N LEU A 103 -38.80 -13.05 11.03
CA LEU A 103 -39.52 -13.41 12.25
C LEU A 103 -41.02 -13.58 12.01
N VAL A 104 -41.64 -12.68 11.24
CA VAL A 104 -43.07 -12.78 10.88
C VAL A 104 -43.32 -14.02 10.02
N ALA A 105 -42.47 -14.26 9.02
CA ALA A 105 -42.57 -15.44 8.16
C ALA A 105 -42.40 -16.73 8.96
N LEU A 106 -41.44 -16.77 9.88
CA LEU A 106 -41.21 -17.92 10.77
C LEU A 106 -42.40 -18.14 11.69
N PHE A 107 -42.97 -17.08 12.27
CA PHE A 107 -44.17 -17.18 13.09
C PHE A 107 -45.36 -17.77 12.31
N MET A 108 -45.62 -17.26 11.09
CA MET A 108 -46.68 -17.80 10.23
C MET A 108 -46.42 -19.25 9.80
N ALA A 109 -45.15 -19.61 9.54
CA ALA A 109 -44.77 -20.97 9.17
C ALA A 109 -44.86 -21.95 10.34
N ALA A 110 -44.66 -21.49 11.58
CA ALA A 110 -44.75 -22.31 12.78
C ALA A 110 -46.19 -22.67 13.17
N GLN A 111 -47.20 -21.98 12.63
CA GLN A 111 -48.61 -22.31 12.88
C GLN A 111 -49.09 -23.42 11.92
N PRO A 112 -49.75 -24.48 12.42
CA PRO A 112 -50.29 -25.53 11.57
C PRO A 112 -51.40 -24.96 10.67
N LYS A 113 -51.27 -25.16 9.36
CA LYS A 113 -52.29 -24.78 8.39
C LYS A 113 -53.33 -25.89 8.31
N LYS A 114 -54.61 -25.55 8.48
CA LYS A 114 -55.70 -26.49 8.23
C LYS A 114 -55.74 -26.80 6.73
N GLN A 115 -55.55 -28.07 6.39
CA GLN A 115 -55.81 -28.58 5.05
C GLN A 115 -57.33 -28.77 4.96
N HIS A 116 -57.99 -28.12 4.00
CA HIS A 116 -59.38 -28.41 3.65
C HIS A 116 -59.40 -29.47 2.55
#